data_AF-A0A3M0ZKQ0-F1
#
_entry.id   AF-A0A3M0ZKQ0-F1
#
_cell.length_a   1.000
_cell.length_b   1.000
_cell.length_c   1.000
_cell.angle_alpha   90.00
_cell.angle_beta   90.00
_cell.angle_gamma   90.00
#
_symmetry.space_group_name_H-M   'P 1'
#
loop_
_entity.id
_entity.type
_entity.pdbx_description
1 polymer ?
#
loop_
_entity_poly.entity_id
_entity_poly.type
_entity_poly.pdbx_seq_one_letter_code
_entity_poly.pdbx_strand_id
1 'polypeptide(L)'
;MGKEGSGVSVDVTAGGDLDVSGSILCGCNESSFSDAISLTACGDLHLAADALVKSRGSYCSNALGARGGFSIDSGAQVLALGAEGRNIFEAAGPQPPAVDGMVRPDPEWGPVTLWSFCPVCGDGRIGGTEECDDGNLVDGDGCSSTCLIE
;
A
#
# COMPACT_ATOMS: atom_id res chain seq x y z
N MET A 1 -17.31 7.48 -31.63
CA MET A 1 -17.90 7.47 -30.27
C MET A 1 -17.52 6.17 -29.57
N GLY A 2 -16.37 6.14 -28.90
CA GLY A 2 -16.01 5.05 -27.97
C GLY A 2 -16.63 5.36 -26.61
N LYS A 3 -17.23 4.35 -25.96
CA LYS A 3 -17.85 4.54 -24.64
C LYS A 3 -16.74 4.75 -23.61
N GLU A 4 -16.71 5.92 -22.98
CA GLU A 4 -15.95 6.14 -21.74
C GLU A 4 -16.65 5.32 -20.64
N GLY A 5 -16.21 4.09 -20.42
CA GLY A 5 -16.58 3.37 -19.20
C GLY A 5 -15.83 4.01 -18.04
N SER A 6 -16.49 4.33 -16.92
CA SER A 6 -15.77 4.79 -15.72
C SER A 6 -14.92 3.63 -15.18
N GLY A 7 -13.62 3.84 -14.95
CA GLY A 7 -12.81 2.88 -14.19
C GLY A 7 -13.29 2.79 -12.74
N VAL A 8 -13.04 1.65 -12.08
CA VAL A 8 -13.25 1.47 -10.65
C VAL A 8 -11.87 1.31 -10.00
N SER A 9 -11.62 2.05 -8.91
CA SER A 9 -10.48 1.83 -8.00
C SER A 9 -10.99 1.29 -6.66
N VAL A 10 -10.17 0.47 -6.01
CA VAL A 10 -10.39 0.01 -4.63
C VAL A 10 -9.17 0.40 -3.82
N ASP A 11 -9.37 1.32 -2.87
CA ASP A 11 -8.32 1.81 -1.99
C ASP A 11 -8.61 1.37 -0.55
N VAL A 12 -7.73 0.56 0.02
CA VAL A 12 -7.82 0.05 1.39
C VAL A 12 -6.58 0.48 2.15
N THR A 13 -6.76 1.27 3.20
CA THR A 13 -5.68 1.72 4.08
C THR A 13 -5.98 1.31 5.52
N ALA A 14 -5.04 0.60 6.14
CA ALA A 14 -5.09 0.22 7.55
C ALA A 14 -4.05 1.01 8.35
N GLY A 15 -4.48 1.59 9.48
CA GLY A 15 -3.60 2.28 10.43
C GLY A 15 -2.70 1.35 11.25
N GLY A 16 -2.86 0.03 11.11
CA GLY A 16 -1.99 -1.01 11.66
C GLY A 16 -1.81 -2.13 10.63
N ASP A 17 -1.94 -3.38 11.06
CA ASP A 17 -1.85 -4.54 10.18
C ASP A 17 -3.06 -4.65 9.23
N LEU A 18 -2.85 -5.20 8.03
CA LEU A 18 -3.88 -5.49 7.04
C LEU A 18 -3.78 -6.96 6.62
N ASP A 19 -4.75 -7.77 7.06
CA ASP A 19 -4.93 -9.15 6.63
C ASP A 19 -5.95 -9.22 5.49
N VAL A 20 -5.54 -9.78 4.35
CA VAL A 20 -6.41 -9.99 3.18
C VAL A 20 -6.61 -11.48 2.96
N SER A 21 -7.87 -11.90 2.97
CA SER A 21 -8.33 -13.24 2.60
C SER A 21 -9.42 -13.15 1.54
N GLY A 22 -9.57 -14.20 0.73
CA GLY A 22 -10.52 -14.22 -0.38
C GLY A 22 -10.16 -13.27 -1.54
N SER A 23 -11.15 -12.78 -2.29
CA SER A 23 -10.90 -12.12 -3.59
C SER A 23 -11.23 -10.63 -3.61
N ILE A 24 -10.27 -9.79 -4.03
CA ILE A 24 -10.45 -8.40 -4.40
C ILE A 24 -10.31 -8.30 -5.91
N LEU A 25 -11.40 -7.99 -6.59
CA LEU A 25 -11.47 -7.92 -8.05
C LEU A 25 -11.85 -6.51 -8.49
N CYS A 26 -11.02 -5.89 -9.31
CA CYS A 26 -11.28 -4.55 -9.83
C CYS A 26 -11.12 -4.49 -11.35
N GLY A 27 -11.90 -3.63 -12.00
CA GLY A 27 -11.86 -3.40 -13.43
C GLY A 27 -11.67 -1.92 -13.73
N CYS A 28 -10.68 -1.59 -14.55
CA CYS A 28 -10.46 -0.22 -15.00
C CYS A 28 -10.64 -0.09 -16.53
N ASN A 29 -10.86 1.13 -17.01
CA ASN A 29 -11.06 1.44 -18.42
C ASN A 29 -9.70 1.64 -19.12
N GLU A 30 -9.70 1.71 -20.46
CA GLU A 30 -8.47 1.85 -21.25
C GLU A 30 -7.93 3.30 -21.33
N SER A 31 -8.57 4.25 -20.64
CA SER A 31 -8.41 5.70 -20.84
C SER A 31 -7.99 6.48 -19.59
N SER A 32 -7.88 5.84 -18.43
CA SER A 32 -7.64 6.51 -17.15
C SER A 32 -6.49 5.82 -16.41
N PHE A 33 -5.39 6.54 -16.25
CA PHE A 33 -4.21 6.11 -15.50
C PHE A 33 -4.53 6.12 -14.00
N SER A 34 -4.68 4.96 -13.37
CA SER A 34 -4.75 4.84 -11.91
C SER A 34 -4.37 3.42 -11.48
N ASP A 35 -3.81 3.28 -10.28
CA ASP A 35 -3.87 2.01 -9.55
C ASP A 35 -5.35 1.63 -9.38
N ALA A 36 -5.69 0.40 -9.77
CA ALA A 36 -7.06 -0.10 -9.69
C ALA A 36 -7.34 -0.76 -8.34
N ILE A 37 -6.28 -1.23 -7.67
CA ILE A 37 -6.31 -1.74 -6.31
C ILE A 37 -5.10 -1.17 -5.58
N SER A 38 -5.33 -0.45 -4.49
CA SER A 38 -4.31 -0.01 -3.55
C SER A 38 -4.59 -0.61 -2.18
N LEU A 39 -3.63 -1.36 -1.63
CA LEU A 39 -3.69 -1.94 -0.28
C LEU A 39 -2.52 -1.36 0.50
N THR A 40 -2.78 -0.60 1.57
CA THR A 40 -1.74 0.05 2.37
C THR A 40 -1.89 -0.35 3.84
N ALA A 41 -0.84 -0.90 4.43
CA ALA A 41 -0.74 -1.22 5.85
C ALA A 41 0.31 -0.35 6.54
N CYS A 42 -0.06 0.30 7.63
CA CYS A 42 0.87 0.97 8.53
C CYS A 42 1.70 0.00 9.38
N GLY A 43 1.20 -1.22 9.58
CA GLY A 43 1.92 -2.36 10.16
C GLY A 43 2.28 -3.36 9.07
N ASP A 44 1.99 -4.63 9.33
CA ASP A 44 2.23 -5.72 8.40
C ASP A 44 1.09 -5.88 7.38
N LEU A 45 1.41 -6.15 6.12
CA LEU A 45 0.44 -6.60 5.11
C LEU A 45 0.60 -8.10 4.90
N HIS A 46 -0.47 -8.84 5.18
CA HIS A 46 -0.51 -10.30 5.02
C HIS A 46 -1.57 -10.69 3.99
N LEU A 47 -1.15 -11.41 2.94
CA LEU A 47 -2.04 -12.05 1.97
C LEU A 47 -2.11 -13.55 2.29
N ALA A 48 -3.28 -14.00 2.74
CA ALA A 48 -3.52 -15.41 3.06
C ALA A 48 -3.48 -16.30 1.81
N ALA A 49 -3.32 -17.61 1.99
CA ALA A 49 -3.18 -18.58 0.89
C ALA A 49 -4.34 -18.59 -0.13
N ASP A 50 -5.54 -18.11 0.24
CA ASP A 50 -6.71 -18.00 -0.62
C ASP A 50 -6.91 -16.60 -1.22
N ALA A 51 -5.99 -15.67 -0.94
CA ALA A 51 -6.07 -14.30 -1.37
C ALA A 51 -5.87 -14.18 -2.89
N LEU A 52 -6.81 -13.52 -3.57
CA LEU A 52 -6.71 -13.15 -4.97
C LEU A 52 -6.91 -11.64 -5.11
N VAL A 53 -5.81 -10.92 -5.34
CA VAL A 53 -5.82 -9.49 -5.68
C VAL A 53 -5.67 -9.36 -7.18
N LYS A 54 -6.72 -8.93 -7.87
CA LYS A 54 -6.74 -8.92 -9.33
C LYS A 54 -7.38 -7.68 -9.93
N SER A 55 -6.59 -6.97 -10.72
CA SER A 55 -7.07 -5.91 -11.60
C SER A 55 -7.10 -6.35 -13.07
N ARG A 56 -8.07 -5.84 -13.83
CA ARG A 56 -8.22 -6.12 -15.27
C ARG A 56 -8.53 -4.85 -16.06
N GLY A 57 -7.78 -4.63 -17.14
CA GLY A 57 -7.93 -3.49 -18.06
C GLY A 57 -6.58 -2.95 -18.51
N SER A 58 -6.56 -2.13 -19.56
CA SER A 58 -5.32 -1.47 -20.00
C SER A 58 -4.93 -0.43 -18.94
N TYR A 59 -3.66 -0.41 -18.52
CA TYR A 59 -3.11 0.48 -17.49
C TYR A 59 -3.52 0.22 -16.03
N CYS A 60 -4.26 -0.86 -15.72
CA CYS A 60 -4.57 -1.15 -14.32
C CYS A 60 -3.34 -1.72 -13.60
N SER A 61 -2.97 -1.13 -12.47
CA SER A 61 -1.93 -1.67 -11.58
C SER A 61 -2.52 -2.05 -10.23
N ASN A 62 -1.85 -2.96 -9.53
CA ASN A 62 -2.08 -3.21 -8.10
C ASN A 62 -0.91 -2.59 -7.34
N ALA A 63 -1.19 -1.74 -6.36
CA ALA A 63 -0.20 -1.21 -5.43
C ALA A 63 -0.41 -1.84 -4.05
N LEU A 64 0.62 -2.50 -3.52
CA LEU A 64 0.56 -3.13 -2.21
C LEU A 64 1.68 -2.56 -1.34
N GLY A 65 1.32 -1.78 -0.34
CA GLY A 65 2.18 -1.05 0.57
C GLY A 65 2.12 -1.58 2.00
N ALA A 66 3.27 -1.73 2.67
CA ALA A 66 3.34 -2.05 4.10
C ALA A 66 4.51 -1.30 4.77
N ARG A 67 4.40 -0.92 6.04
CA ARG A 67 5.53 -0.28 6.77
C ARG A 67 6.22 -1.18 7.78
N GLY A 68 5.53 -2.19 8.29
CA GLY A 68 6.17 -3.27 9.02
C GLY A 68 6.85 -4.20 8.02
N GLY A 69 6.19 -5.31 7.75
CA GLY A 69 6.61 -6.34 6.83
C GLY A 69 5.50 -6.74 5.87
N PHE A 70 5.89 -7.62 4.96
CA PHE A 70 4.99 -8.14 3.95
C PHE A 70 5.08 -9.66 3.95
N SER A 71 3.94 -10.33 4.02
CA SER A 71 3.82 -11.78 3.97
C SER A 71 2.81 -12.18 2.88
N ILE A 72 3.24 -13.03 1.94
CA ILE A 72 2.39 -13.62 0.91
C ILE A 72 2.46 -15.13 1.10
N ASP A 73 1.38 -15.72 1.58
CA ASP A 73 1.29 -17.16 1.77
C ASP A 73 1.28 -17.91 0.43
N SER A 74 1.83 -19.12 0.46
CA SER A 74 1.77 -20.04 -0.68
C SER A 74 0.31 -20.27 -1.10
N GLY A 75 -0.02 -19.89 -2.34
CA GLY A 75 -1.39 -19.97 -2.88
C GLY A 75 -2.02 -18.61 -3.18
N ALA A 76 -1.55 -17.55 -2.52
CA ALA A 76 -1.99 -16.19 -2.81
C ALA A 76 -1.59 -15.76 -4.24
N GLN A 77 -2.43 -14.94 -4.88
CA GLN A 77 -2.22 -14.45 -6.24
C GLN A 77 -2.41 -12.94 -6.32
N VAL A 78 -1.42 -12.24 -6.89
CA VAL A 78 -1.51 -10.81 -7.22
C VAL A 78 -1.33 -10.64 -8.72
N LEU A 79 -2.39 -10.23 -9.42
CA LEU A 79 -2.47 -10.23 -10.88
C LEU A 79 -2.91 -8.87 -11.42
N ALA A 80 -2.09 -8.25 -12.27
CA ALA A 80 -2.46 -7.08 -13.06
C ALA A 80 -2.56 -7.48 -14.53
N LEU A 81 -3.78 -7.71 -15.03
CA LEU A 81 -4.00 -8.24 -16.38
C LEU A 81 -4.41 -7.13 -17.35
N GLY A 82 -3.51 -6.77 -18.27
CA GLY A 82 -3.72 -5.73 -19.29
C GLY A 82 -2.48 -5.51 -20.13
N ALA A 83 -2.58 -4.64 -21.16
CA ALA A 83 -1.44 -4.33 -22.03
C ALA A 83 -0.23 -3.74 -21.28
N GLU A 84 -0.49 -3.07 -20.15
CA GLU A 84 0.52 -2.38 -19.32
C GLU A 84 0.29 -2.58 -17.81
N GLY A 85 -0.43 -3.63 -17.41
CA GLY A 85 -0.71 -3.85 -15.99
C GLY A 85 0.54 -4.23 -15.20
N ARG A 86 0.74 -3.61 -14.03
CA ARG A 86 1.88 -3.87 -13.13
C ARG A 86 1.42 -4.19 -11.72
N ASN A 87 2.22 -4.97 -11.01
CA ASN A 87 2.10 -5.11 -9.56
C ASN A 87 3.25 -4.32 -8.94
N ILE A 88 2.93 -3.31 -8.15
CA ILE A 88 3.86 -2.45 -7.43
C ILE A 88 3.81 -2.89 -5.96
N PHE A 89 4.99 -3.11 -5.37
CA PHE A 89 5.12 -3.50 -3.97
C PHE A 89 5.97 -2.45 -3.26
N GLU A 90 5.42 -1.84 -2.22
CA GLU A 90 6.06 -0.80 -1.44
C GLU A 90 6.24 -1.30 0.00
N ALA A 91 7.45 -1.29 0.53
CA ALA A 91 7.73 -1.74 1.89
C ALA A 91 8.62 -0.72 2.61
N ALA A 92 8.32 -0.36 3.86
CA ALA A 92 9.25 0.43 4.67
C ALA A 92 10.30 -0.50 5.29
N GLY A 93 11.54 -0.40 4.81
CA GLY A 93 12.66 -1.15 5.37
C GLY A 93 13.72 -1.49 4.33
N PRO A 94 14.92 -1.88 4.77
CA PRO A 94 16.06 -2.14 3.89
C PRO A 94 16.00 -3.50 3.18
N GLN A 95 14.97 -4.32 3.41
CA GLN A 95 14.90 -5.68 2.88
C GLN A 95 13.62 -5.96 2.09
N PRO A 96 13.71 -6.69 0.96
CA PRO A 96 12.54 -7.13 0.24
C PRO A 96 11.59 -8.00 1.07
N PRO A 97 10.28 -7.95 0.78
CA PRO A 97 9.34 -8.98 1.20
C PRO A 97 9.91 -10.37 0.96
N ALA A 98 9.80 -11.25 1.96
CA ALA A 98 9.97 -12.67 1.75
C ALA A 98 8.77 -13.18 0.92
N VAL A 99 8.91 -13.15 -0.41
CA VAL A 99 7.93 -13.74 -1.34
C VAL A 99 8.24 -15.22 -1.54
N ASP A 100 7.44 -16.11 -0.96
CA ASP A 100 7.48 -17.56 -1.23
C ASP A 100 6.76 -17.93 -2.55
N GLY A 101 6.15 -16.95 -3.24
CA GLY A 101 5.44 -17.08 -4.51
C GLY A 101 6.14 -16.45 -5.73
N MET A 102 5.64 -16.75 -6.94
CA MET A 102 6.20 -16.24 -8.20
C MET A 102 5.81 -14.77 -8.46
N VAL A 103 6.44 -13.86 -7.72
CA VAL A 103 6.37 -12.42 -7.95
C VAL A 103 7.72 -11.97 -8.50
N ARG A 104 7.76 -11.30 -9.65
CA ARG A 104 8.95 -10.57 -10.11
C ARG A 104 8.81 -9.13 -9.64
N PRO A 105 9.35 -8.73 -8.47
CA PRO A 105 9.36 -7.33 -8.09
C PRO A 105 10.24 -6.56 -9.09
N ASP A 106 9.70 -5.49 -9.68
CA ASP A 106 10.53 -4.46 -10.30
C ASP A 106 11.24 -3.71 -9.16
N PRO A 107 12.58 -3.64 -9.13
CA PRO A 107 13.32 -3.16 -7.98
C PRO A 107 13.42 -1.63 -7.94
N GLU A 108 12.30 -0.93 -7.72
CA GLU A 108 12.35 0.47 -7.28
C GLU A 108 12.41 0.52 -5.74
N TRP A 109 13.60 0.19 -5.19
CA TRP A 109 13.92 0.27 -3.76
C TRP A 109 14.28 1.71 -3.37
N GLY A 110 13.27 2.52 -3.06
CA GLY A 110 13.46 3.86 -2.52
C GLY A 110 12.25 4.30 -1.70
N PRO A 111 12.36 5.34 -0.86
CA PRO A 111 11.22 5.91 -0.16
C PRO A 111 10.27 6.52 -1.19
N VAL A 112 9.30 5.75 -1.64
CA VAL A 112 8.14 6.24 -2.40
C VAL A 112 7.44 7.28 -1.53
N THR A 113 7.24 8.49 -2.04
CA THR A 113 6.70 9.64 -1.29
C THR A 113 5.19 9.53 -0.98
N LEU A 114 4.64 8.32 -0.94
CA LEU A 114 3.20 8.06 -0.80
C LEU A 114 2.71 7.89 0.64
N TRP A 115 3.58 7.97 1.64
CA TRP A 115 3.25 7.63 3.04
C TRP A 115 2.83 8.83 3.90
N SER A 116 2.11 9.79 3.33
CA SER A 116 1.36 10.76 4.16
C SER A 116 0.16 10.13 4.87
N PHE A 117 -0.15 8.86 4.58
CA PHE A 117 -1.26 8.11 5.16
C PHE A 117 -0.92 7.33 6.42
N CYS A 118 0.37 7.19 6.76
CA CYS A 118 0.79 6.52 7.97
C CYS A 118 1.52 7.47 8.91
N PRO A 119 0.80 8.14 9.84
CA PRO A 119 1.44 9.06 10.79
C PRO A 119 2.55 8.35 11.56
N VAL A 120 3.72 8.99 11.66
CA VAL A 120 4.80 8.56 12.53
C VAL A 120 5.16 9.70 13.43
N CYS A 121 4.94 9.47 14.71
CA CYS A 121 5.34 10.44 15.68
C CYS A 121 6.87 10.61 15.65
N GLY A 122 7.30 11.86 15.48
CA GLY A 122 8.70 12.26 15.42
C GLY A 122 9.32 12.17 14.03
N ASP A 123 8.55 12.17 12.94
CA ASP A 123 9.08 12.17 11.57
C ASP A 123 9.19 13.58 10.93
N GLY A 124 8.79 14.60 11.69
CA GLY A 124 8.77 16.01 11.33
C GLY A 124 7.56 16.41 10.49
N ARG A 125 6.53 15.56 10.37
CA ARG A 125 5.32 15.81 9.59
C ARG A 125 4.08 15.38 10.35
N ILE A 126 3.20 16.35 10.63
CA ILE A 126 1.87 16.06 11.18
C ILE A 126 1.04 15.27 10.17
N GLY A 127 0.72 14.02 10.50
CA GLY A 127 -0.17 13.14 9.75
C GLY A 127 -1.30 12.57 10.61
N GLY A 128 -2.36 12.07 9.96
CA GLY A 128 -3.40 11.28 10.62
C GLY A 128 -3.98 11.89 11.91
N THR A 129 -3.71 11.26 13.04
CA THR A 129 -4.22 11.63 14.39
C THR A 129 -3.22 12.40 15.25
N GLU A 130 -2.07 12.77 14.72
CA GLU A 130 -1.05 13.55 15.45
C GLU A 130 -1.54 14.99 15.65
N GLU A 131 -1.40 15.50 16.87
CA GLU A 131 -1.72 16.90 17.19
C GLU A 131 -0.50 17.82 16.99
N CYS A 132 0.69 17.23 17.04
CA CYS A 132 1.98 17.86 16.82
C CYS A 132 2.97 16.82 16.26
N ASP A 133 4.05 17.29 15.65
CA ASP A 133 5.24 16.49 15.34
C ASP A 133 6.41 17.47 15.21
N ASP A 134 7.44 17.31 16.05
CA ASP A 134 8.64 18.16 16.05
C ASP A 134 9.90 17.43 15.58
N GLY A 135 9.74 16.26 14.97
CA GLY A 135 10.82 15.48 14.39
C GLY A 135 11.60 14.62 15.38
N ASN A 136 11.07 14.40 16.60
CA ASN A 136 11.65 13.44 17.53
C ASN A 136 10.60 12.83 18.51
N LEU A 137 11.03 12.01 19.48
CA LEU A 137 10.17 11.32 20.47
C LEU A 137 10.54 11.67 21.92
N VAL A 138 11.10 12.86 22.16
CA VAL A 138 11.56 13.30 23.47
C VAL A 138 10.47 14.13 24.13
N ASP A 139 9.88 13.62 25.21
CA ASP A 139 8.91 14.41 25.98
C ASP A 139 9.53 15.71 26.53
N GLY A 140 8.73 16.77 26.64
CA GLY A 140 9.10 18.06 27.25
C GLY A 140 9.63 19.13 26.29
N ASP A 141 9.56 18.93 24.98
CA ASP A 141 9.94 19.90 23.94
C ASP A 141 8.73 20.54 23.22
N GLY A 142 7.52 20.23 23.67
CA GLY A 142 6.26 20.78 23.15
C GLY A 142 5.48 19.81 22.27
N CYS A 143 6.02 18.61 22.02
CA CYS A 143 5.28 17.49 21.46
C CYS A 143 5.60 16.21 22.22
N SER A 144 4.58 15.52 22.73
CA SER A 144 4.84 14.28 23.48
C SER A 144 5.35 13.16 22.56
N SER A 145 5.98 12.14 23.14
CA SER A 145 6.36 10.90 22.44
C SER A 145 5.18 10.11 21.84
N THR A 146 3.94 10.53 22.13
CA THR A 146 2.71 10.01 21.51
C THR A 146 2.04 11.02 20.58
N CYS A 147 2.74 12.10 20.22
CA CYS A 147 2.29 13.18 19.33
C CYS A 147 1.00 13.87 19.76
N LEU A 148 0.92 14.14 21.06
CA LEU A 148 -0.07 15.02 21.66
C LEU A 148 0.61 16.32 22.09
N ILE A 149 -0.10 17.44 22.01
CA ILE A 149 0.43 18.72 22.49
C ILE A 149 0.56 18.65 24.02
N GLU A 150 1.73 19.02 24.53
CA GLU A 150 2.04 19.07 25.97
C GLU A 150 1.55 20.33 26.68
#